data_AF-A0A6P8M110-F1
#
_entry.id   AF-A0A6P8M110-F1
#
_cell.length_a   1.000
_cell.length_b   1.000
_cell.length_c   1.000
_cell.angle_alpha   90.00
_cell.angle_beta   90.00
_cell.angle_gamma   90.00
#
_symmetry.space_group_name_H-M   'P 1'
#
loop_
_entity.id
_entity.type
_entity.pdbx_description
1 polymer ?
#
loop_
_entity_poly.entity_id
_entity_poly.type
_entity_poly.pdbx_seq_one_letter_code
_entity_poly.pdbx_strand_id
1 'polypeptide(L)'
;MYVGRYCKGLRHGAGLYVFKNGARYDGEWRQGVKYGQGTFWYPDGTRYEGEWKRDMKYGFGVYYYVNGDVYEGSWKKNFRHGMGSYLYADTNTKFMGTWIKDRMQGPGQLIHPRHRFHGFWQLNLPYGRGCFTFENACMQHGHYVHVKDPDYDETKEEPVEQGQVTEPATLEAEAGEGNKKLADTEDVKLEEAKPEPFEPLALKKGVIALWRARCITPYNADLLPPEPVPLQEEVSVDSLLDRCSEDLIMAPERYLKYEDEYEGEGGRYYEDADYPGSFVEAI
;
A
#
# COMPACT_ATOMS: atom_id res chain seq x y z
N MET A 1 16.59 -13.65 12.36
CA MET A 1 17.66 -14.17 11.49
C MET A 1 17.35 -13.78 10.06
N TYR A 2 18.33 -13.38 9.26
CA TYR A 2 18.14 -13.09 7.84
C TYR A 2 19.08 -13.94 7.00
N VAL A 3 18.57 -14.49 5.90
CA VAL A 3 19.33 -15.21 4.89
C VAL A 3 18.98 -14.60 3.54
N GLY A 4 19.93 -13.89 2.94
CA GLY A 4 19.71 -13.20 1.67
C GLY A 4 20.83 -12.22 1.36
N ARG A 5 20.67 -11.45 0.27
CA ARG A 5 21.67 -10.48 -0.16
C ARG A 5 21.57 -9.19 0.64
N TYR A 6 22.70 -8.49 0.72
CA TYR A 6 22.82 -7.15 1.28
C TYR A 6 23.42 -6.21 0.22
N CYS A 7 22.99 -4.95 0.22
CA CYS A 7 23.58 -3.86 -0.56
C CYS A 7 23.72 -2.64 0.35
N LYS A 8 24.93 -2.06 0.42
CA LYS A 8 25.26 -0.93 1.32
C LYS A 8 24.85 -1.17 2.78
N GLY A 9 25.05 -2.39 3.28
CA GLY A 9 24.69 -2.78 4.65
C GLY A 9 23.19 -3.01 4.90
N LEU A 10 22.32 -2.79 3.91
CA LEU A 10 20.88 -2.99 3.98
C LEU A 10 20.45 -4.27 3.26
N ARG A 11 19.37 -4.90 3.72
CA ARG A 11 18.76 -6.07 3.04
C ARG A 11 18.32 -5.65 1.64
N HIS A 12 18.67 -6.44 0.63
CA HIS A 12 18.39 -6.12 -0.77
C HIS A 12 18.24 -7.41 -1.60
N GLY A 13 17.38 -7.41 -2.61
CA GLY A 13 17.07 -8.58 -3.43
C GLY A 13 16.26 -9.64 -2.69
N ALA A 14 16.24 -10.87 -3.19
CA ALA A 14 15.53 -11.98 -2.55
C ALA A 14 16.17 -12.38 -1.20
N GLY A 15 15.33 -12.60 -0.19
CA GLY A 15 15.80 -13.04 1.12
C GLY A 15 14.69 -13.49 2.07
N LEU A 16 15.08 -14.39 2.95
CA LEU A 16 14.27 -14.93 4.05
C LEU A 16 14.60 -14.20 5.34
N TYR A 17 13.60 -13.59 5.97
CA TYR A 17 13.72 -12.97 7.29
C TYR A 17 12.80 -13.66 8.29
N VAL A 18 13.39 -14.14 9.39
CA VAL A 18 12.67 -14.67 10.56
C VAL A 18 12.73 -13.64 11.67
N PHE A 19 11.56 -13.12 12.03
CA PHE A 19 11.38 -12.11 13.08
C PHE A 19 11.47 -12.74 14.47
N LYS A 20 11.78 -11.91 15.48
CA LYS A 20 11.86 -12.37 16.88
C LYS A 20 10.52 -12.89 17.43
N ASN A 21 9.41 -12.39 16.89
CA ASN A 21 8.05 -12.80 17.27
C ASN A 21 7.56 -14.08 16.57
N GLY A 22 8.42 -14.76 15.80
CA GLY A 22 8.06 -15.97 15.05
C GLY A 22 7.48 -15.71 13.66
N ALA A 23 7.21 -14.46 13.28
CA ALA A 23 6.82 -14.13 11.91
C ALA A 23 7.94 -14.48 10.92
N ARG A 24 7.58 -14.77 9.68
CA ARG A 24 8.51 -15.05 8.58
C ARG A 24 8.14 -14.22 7.37
N TYR A 25 9.13 -13.66 6.69
CA TYR A 25 8.97 -13.11 5.35
C TYR A 25 9.97 -13.76 4.40
N ASP A 26 9.48 -14.21 3.25
CA ASP A 26 10.28 -14.79 2.17
C ASP A 26 9.91 -14.05 0.88
N GLY A 27 10.82 -13.22 0.38
CA GLY A 27 10.51 -12.38 -0.77
C GLY A 27 11.58 -11.36 -1.07
N GLU A 28 11.21 -10.39 -1.91
CA GLU A 28 12.09 -9.32 -2.33
C GLU A 28 12.24 -8.23 -1.25
N TRP A 29 13.45 -7.70 -1.15
CA TRP A 29 13.83 -6.62 -0.26
C TRP A 29 14.45 -5.49 -1.07
N ARG A 30 14.18 -4.25 -0.69
CA ARG A 30 14.80 -3.07 -1.27
C ARG A 30 15.17 -2.11 -0.16
N GLN A 31 16.45 -1.76 -0.03
CA GLN A 31 16.95 -0.81 0.98
C GLN A 31 16.45 -1.11 2.40
N GLY A 32 16.39 -2.39 2.77
CA GLY A 32 15.96 -2.80 4.11
C GLY A 32 14.45 -2.95 4.32
N VAL A 33 13.60 -2.59 3.36
CA VAL A 33 12.13 -2.76 3.42
C VAL A 33 11.64 -3.87 2.48
N LYS A 34 10.51 -4.51 2.81
CA LYS A 34 9.84 -5.48 1.93
C LYS A 34 9.34 -4.77 0.68
N TYR A 35 9.61 -5.35 -0.48
CA TYR A 35 9.27 -4.80 -1.79
C TYR A 35 8.99 -5.95 -2.76
N GLY A 36 8.38 -5.69 -3.92
CA GLY A 36 8.22 -6.68 -4.98
C GLY A 36 7.32 -7.85 -4.56
N GLN A 37 7.62 -9.07 -5.01
CA GLN A 37 6.85 -10.26 -4.63
C GLN A 37 7.37 -10.87 -3.32
N GLY A 38 6.44 -11.33 -2.48
CA GLY A 38 6.83 -12.03 -1.25
C GLY A 38 5.68 -12.67 -0.49
N THR A 39 6.04 -13.69 0.30
CA THR A 39 5.16 -14.38 1.22
C THR A 39 5.50 -13.99 2.66
N PHE A 40 4.49 -13.57 3.42
CA PHE A 40 4.60 -13.27 4.84
C PHE A 40 3.70 -14.21 5.63
N TRP A 41 4.29 -14.92 6.59
CA TRP A 41 3.60 -15.73 7.59
C TRP A 41 3.55 -14.95 8.89
N TYR A 42 2.35 -14.68 9.36
CA TYR A 42 2.12 -13.96 10.61
C TYR A 42 2.16 -14.93 11.80
N PRO A 43 2.49 -14.45 13.01
CA PRO A 43 2.52 -15.27 14.21
C PRO A 43 1.14 -15.83 14.60
N ASP A 44 0.07 -15.18 14.15
CA ASP A 44 -1.32 -15.61 14.39
C ASP A 44 -1.73 -16.81 13.52
N GLY A 45 -0.90 -17.24 12.57
CA GLY A 45 -1.17 -18.33 11.64
C GLY A 45 -1.74 -17.87 10.30
N THR A 46 -2.02 -16.57 10.11
CA THR A 46 -2.41 -16.03 8.81
C THR A 46 -1.22 -15.94 7.86
N ARG A 47 -1.50 -15.90 6.55
CA ARG A 47 -0.47 -15.80 5.51
C ARG A 47 -0.90 -14.81 4.43
N TYR A 48 0.03 -13.99 3.97
CA TYR A 48 -0.14 -13.16 2.77
C TYR A 48 0.89 -13.57 1.71
N GLU A 49 0.44 -13.67 0.47
CA GLU A 49 1.24 -13.96 -0.72
C GLU A 49 0.93 -12.92 -1.79
N GLY A 50 1.89 -12.11 -2.19
CA GLY A 50 1.67 -11.15 -3.26
C GLY A 50 2.63 -9.98 -3.23
N GLU A 51 2.18 -8.88 -3.80
CA GLU A 51 2.99 -7.68 -3.97
C GLU A 51 3.15 -6.87 -2.67
N TRP A 52 4.34 -6.31 -2.50
CA TRP A 52 4.76 -5.47 -1.40
C TRP A 52 5.37 -4.17 -1.95
N LYS A 53 5.04 -3.04 -1.31
CA LYS A 53 5.66 -1.75 -1.56
C LYS A 53 5.93 -1.07 -0.23
N ARG A 54 7.21 -0.87 0.10
CA ARG A 54 7.67 -0.18 1.34
C ARG A 54 7.03 -0.76 2.61
N ASP A 55 7.23 -2.05 2.82
CA ASP A 55 6.68 -2.82 3.96
C ASP A 55 5.14 -2.99 4.01
N MET A 56 4.41 -2.42 3.05
CA MET A 56 2.95 -2.53 2.95
C MET A 56 2.53 -3.50 1.84
N LYS A 57 1.42 -4.21 2.04
CA LYS A 57 0.75 -4.97 0.98
C LYS A 57 0.25 -3.99 -0.08
N TYR A 58 0.55 -4.28 -1.32
CA TYR A 58 0.19 -3.47 -2.48
C TYR A 58 -0.15 -4.39 -3.65
N GLY A 59 -0.65 -3.85 -4.77
CA GLY A 59 -0.83 -4.62 -6.01
C GLY A 59 -1.77 -5.81 -5.84
N PHE A 60 -1.52 -6.92 -6.52
CA PHE A 60 -2.31 -8.15 -6.37
C PHE A 60 -1.72 -9.07 -5.31
N GLY A 61 -2.60 -9.71 -4.53
CA GLY A 61 -2.18 -10.69 -3.52
C GLY A 61 -3.32 -11.52 -2.93
N VAL A 62 -2.94 -12.65 -2.33
CA VAL A 62 -3.81 -13.61 -1.66
C VAL A 62 -3.52 -13.59 -0.16
N TYR A 63 -4.57 -13.49 0.64
CA TYR A 63 -4.51 -13.55 2.09
C TYR A 63 -5.32 -14.73 2.62
N TYR A 64 -4.65 -15.59 3.37
CA TYR A 64 -5.22 -16.77 4.01
C TYR A 64 -5.44 -16.45 5.49
N TYR A 65 -6.68 -16.53 5.92
CA TYR A 65 -7.09 -16.30 7.29
C TYR A 65 -7.04 -17.60 8.11
N VAL A 66 -6.95 -17.47 9.44
CA VAL A 66 -6.88 -18.63 10.36
C VAL A 66 -8.17 -19.44 10.33
N ASN A 67 -9.32 -18.79 10.13
CA ASN A 67 -10.62 -19.44 9.99
C ASN A 67 -10.80 -20.17 8.65
N GLY A 68 -9.79 -20.18 7.78
CA GLY A 68 -9.85 -20.79 6.46
C GLY A 68 -10.41 -19.87 5.37
N ASP A 69 -10.86 -18.66 5.72
CA ASP A 69 -11.27 -17.68 4.72
C ASP A 69 -10.08 -17.30 3.83
N VAL A 70 -10.39 -16.93 2.59
CA VAL A 70 -9.38 -16.52 1.61
C VAL A 70 -9.83 -15.26 0.92
N TYR A 71 -8.99 -14.23 0.95
CA TYR A 71 -9.13 -13.07 0.07
C TYR A 71 -8.11 -13.15 -1.06
N GLU A 72 -8.55 -12.95 -2.28
CA GLU A 72 -7.71 -12.86 -3.48
C GLU A 72 -8.10 -11.60 -4.24
N GLY A 73 -7.18 -10.64 -4.39
CA GLY A 73 -7.49 -9.40 -5.08
C GLY A 73 -6.44 -8.33 -4.92
N SER A 74 -6.85 -7.11 -5.24
CA SER A 74 -6.01 -5.92 -5.16
C SER A 74 -5.89 -5.39 -3.73
N TRP A 75 -4.72 -4.84 -3.43
CA TRP A 75 -4.30 -4.30 -2.14
C TRP A 75 -3.71 -2.91 -2.33
N LYS A 76 -3.97 -2.02 -1.38
CA LYS A 76 -3.39 -0.67 -1.34
C LYS A 76 -3.14 -0.27 0.11
N LYS A 77 -1.87 -0.01 0.45
CA LYS A 77 -1.44 0.41 1.79
C LYS A 77 -1.97 -0.53 2.90
N ASN A 78 -1.78 -1.84 2.75
CA ASN A 78 -2.27 -2.90 3.64
C ASN A 78 -3.78 -3.18 3.64
N PHE A 79 -4.61 -2.36 2.99
CA PHE A 79 -6.05 -2.57 2.90
C PHE A 79 -6.45 -3.26 1.59
N ARG A 80 -7.50 -4.07 1.62
CA ARG A 80 -8.17 -4.56 0.41
C ARG A 80 -8.75 -3.38 -0.35
N HIS A 81 -8.36 -3.23 -1.60
CA HIS A 81 -8.72 -2.07 -2.40
C HIS A 81 -8.68 -2.40 -3.89
N GLY A 82 -9.74 -2.09 -4.63
CA GLY A 82 -9.89 -2.47 -6.03
C GLY A 82 -10.71 -3.74 -6.19
N MET A 83 -10.39 -4.54 -7.19
CA MET A 83 -11.12 -5.77 -7.48
C MET A 83 -10.65 -6.90 -6.57
N GLY A 84 -11.57 -7.68 -6.02
CA GLY A 84 -11.19 -8.82 -5.21
C GLY A 84 -12.33 -9.80 -4.97
N SER A 85 -11.94 -11.02 -4.62
CA SER A 85 -12.84 -12.07 -4.20
C SER A 85 -12.53 -12.52 -2.78
N TYR A 86 -13.58 -12.78 -2.01
CA TYR A 86 -13.48 -13.26 -0.63
C TYR A 86 -14.29 -14.54 -0.51
N LEU A 87 -13.63 -15.63 -0.15
CA LEU A 87 -14.23 -16.92 0.16
C LEU A 87 -14.41 -17.02 1.68
N TYR A 88 -15.65 -17.18 2.11
CA TYR A 88 -16.02 -17.54 3.47
C TYR A 88 -16.01 -19.06 3.58
N ALA A 89 -15.04 -19.62 4.32
CA ALA A 89 -14.86 -21.07 4.43
C ALA A 89 -16.06 -21.72 5.15
N ASP A 90 -16.53 -21.12 6.23
CA ASP A 90 -17.62 -21.65 7.06
C ASP A 90 -18.93 -21.86 6.29
N THR A 91 -19.26 -20.92 5.41
CA THR A 91 -20.53 -20.94 4.66
C THR A 91 -20.36 -21.44 3.22
N ASN A 92 -19.12 -21.63 2.79
CA ASN A 92 -18.73 -21.87 1.39
C ASN A 92 -19.37 -20.84 0.45
N THR A 93 -19.32 -19.57 0.84
CA THR A 93 -19.86 -18.45 0.07
C THR A 93 -18.73 -17.59 -0.45
N LYS A 94 -18.88 -17.06 -1.66
CA LYS A 94 -17.84 -16.25 -2.29
C LYS A 94 -18.42 -14.90 -2.69
N PHE A 95 -17.86 -13.83 -2.14
CA PHE A 95 -18.09 -12.48 -2.65
C PHE A 95 -17.08 -12.15 -3.74
N MET A 96 -17.51 -11.49 -4.81
CA MET A 96 -16.69 -10.96 -5.90
C MET A 96 -17.15 -9.55 -6.20
N GLY A 97 -16.27 -8.56 -6.09
CA GLY A 97 -16.68 -7.18 -6.32
C GLY A 97 -15.58 -6.18 -6.06
N THR A 98 -16.00 -4.92 -5.96
CA THR A 98 -15.11 -3.82 -5.65
C THR A 98 -14.96 -3.65 -4.13
N TRP A 99 -13.73 -3.41 -3.70
CA TRP A 99 -13.31 -3.18 -2.33
C TRP A 99 -12.72 -1.79 -2.20
N ILE A 100 -13.09 -1.06 -1.15
CA ILE A 100 -12.52 0.24 -0.83
C ILE A 100 -12.18 0.24 0.65
N LYS A 101 -10.88 0.19 0.97
CA LYS A 101 -10.37 0.24 2.34
C LYS A 101 -11.01 -0.83 3.23
N ASP A 102 -10.89 -2.10 2.82
CA ASP A 102 -11.48 -3.27 3.50
C ASP A 102 -13.01 -3.35 3.52
N ARG A 103 -13.72 -2.44 2.82
CA ARG A 103 -15.17 -2.47 2.70
C ARG A 103 -15.60 -2.91 1.30
N MET A 104 -16.57 -3.82 1.21
CA MET A 104 -17.29 -4.13 -0.02
C MET A 104 -18.11 -2.90 -0.41
N GLN A 105 -17.93 -2.43 -1.64
CA GLN A 105 -18.57 -1.22 -2.14
C GLN A 105 -18.81 -1.32 -3.65
N GLY A 106 -19.88 -0.70 -4.15
CA GLY A 106 -20.16 -0.67 -5.59
C GLY A 106 -20.75 -2.00 -6.09
N PRO A 107 -20.64 -2.30 -7.40
CA PRO A 107 -21.20 -3.53 -7.96
C PRO A 107 -20.50 -4.77 -7.42
N GLY A 108 -21.22 -5.87 -7.32
CA GLY A 108 -20.64 -7.15 -6.91
C GLY A 108 -21.56 -8.33 -7.14
N GLN A 109 -21.04 -9.50 -6.83
CA GLN A 109 -21.73 -10.77 -6.84
C GLN A 109 -21.44 -11.52 -5.55
N LEU A 110 -22.49 -12.06 -4.92
CA LEU A 110 -22.37 -12.99 -3.82
C LEU A 110 -22.84 -14.37 -4.28
N ILE A 111 -21.93 -15.32 -4.29
CA ILE A 111 -22.11 -16.67 -4.77
C ILE A 111 -22.33 -17.56 -3.55
N HIS A 112 -23.55 -18.08 -3.42
CA HIS A 112 -23.87 -19.15 -2.49
C HIS A 112 -23.92 -20.48 -3.25
N PRO A 113 -23.85 -21.65 -2.56
CA PRO A 113 -23.89 -22.94 -3.22
C PRO A 113 -25.11 -23.18 -4.12
N ARG A 114 -26.27 -22.59 -3.81
CA ARG A 114 -27.56 -22.82 -4.51
C ARG A 114 -28.11 -21.63 -5.28
N HIS A 115 -27.55 -20.45 -5.08
CA HIS A 115 -28.04 -19.22 -5.70
C HIS A 115 -26.93 -18.17 -5.73
N ARG A 116 -27.09 -17.17 -6.59
CA ARG A 116 -26.15 -16.04 -6.66
C ARG A 116 -26.95 -14.76 -6.56
N PHE A 117 -26.43 -13.80 -5.81
CA PHE A 117 -26.97 -12.46 -5.77
C PHE A 117 -26.05 -11.54 -6.58
N HIS A 118 -26.63 -10.77 -7.48
CA HIS A 118 -25.96 -9.69 -8.20
C HIS A 118 -26.57 -8.37 -7.74
N GLY A 119 -25.75 -7.37 -7.44
CA GLY A 119 -26.27 -6.09 -6.98
C GLY A 119 -25.18 -5.10 -6.61
N PHE A 120 -25.50 -4.20 -5.69
CA PHE A 120 -24.58 -3.20 -5.19
C PHE A 120 -24.36 -3.35 -3.69
N TRP A 121 -23.19 -2.94 -3.22
CA TRP A 121 -22.80 -2.93 -1.81
C TRP A 121 -22.46 -1.51 -1.39
N GLN A 122 -22.79 -1.20 -0.14
CA GLN A 122 -22.41 0.03 0.52
C GLN A 122 -21.97 -0.31 1.95
N LEU A 123 -20.68 -0.10 2.26
CA LEU A 123 -20.11 -0.37 3.58
C LEU A 123 -20.41 -1.79 4.08
N ASN A 124 -20.06 -2.80 3.27
CA ASN A 124 -20.30 -4.23 3.53
C ASN A 124 -21.76 -4.71 3.46
N LEU A 125 -22.75 -3.82 3.36
CA LEU A 125 -24.16 -4.21 3.27
C LEU A 125 -24.66 -4.15 1.83
N PRO A 126 -25.44 -5.13 1.36
CA PRO A 126 -26.06 -5.06 0.05
C PRO A 126 -27.11 -3.94 0.03
N TYR A 127 -27.17 -3.20 -1.07
CA TYR A 127 -27.96 -1.99 -1.19
C TYR A 127 -28.51 -1.81 -2.61
N GLY A 128 -29.68 -1.18 -2.72
CA GLY A 128 -30.22 -0.78 -4.01
C GLY A 128 -30.68 -1.98 -4.85
N ARG A 129 -30.76 -1.79 -6.17
CA ARG A 129 -31.30 -2.81 -7.09
C ARG A 129 -30.37 -4.02 -7.17
N GLY A 130 -30.96 -5.19 -7.33
CA GLY A 130 -30.21 -6.41 -7.60
C GLY A 130 -31.12 -7.51 -8.12
N CYS A 131 -30.51 -8.66 -8.40
CA CYS A 131 -31.23 -9.86 -8.77
C CYS A 131 -30.58 -11.10 -8.16
N PHE A 132 -31.42 -12.04 -7.72
CA PHE A 132 -30.99 -13.39 -7.42
C PHE A 132 -31.12 -14.26 -8.67
N THR A 133 -30.10 -15.04 -8.99
CA THR A 133 -30.14 -16.12 -9.98
C THR A 133 -30.13 -17.46 -9.25
N PHE A 134 -30.95 -18.40 -9.72
CA PHE A 134 -31.13 -19.72 -9.12
C PHE A 134 -30.84 -20.83 -10.13
N GLU A 135 -30.59 -22.05 -9.65
CA GLU A 135 -30.28 -23.23 -10.48
C GLU A 135 -31.40 -23.60 -11.47
N ASN A 136 -32.65 -23.29 -11.15
CA ASN A 136 -33.82 -23.52 -12.00
C ASN A 136 -33.95 -22.51 -13.17
N ALA A 137 -32.88 -21.78 -13.48
CA ALA A 137 -32.82 -20.75 -14.52
C ALA A 137 -33.90 -19.66 -14.35
N CYS A 138 -34.29 -19.32 -13.11
CA CYS A 138 -35.10 -18.14 -12.82
C CYS A 138 -34.27 -17.03 -12.17
N MET A 139 -34.76 -15.80 -12.32
CA MET A 139 -34.24 -14.61 -11.70
C MET A 139 -35.29 -13.98 -10.82
N GLN A 140 -34.96 -13.66 -9.57
CA GLN A 140 -35.80 -12.81 -8.73
C GLN A 140 -35.22 -11.41 -8.67
N HIS A 141 -35.94 -10.45 -9.21
CA HIS A 141 -35.58 -9.04 -9.21
C HIS A 141 -36.11 -8.37 -7.96
N GLY A 142 -35.33 -7.43 -7.43
CA GLY A 142 -35.71 -6.67 -6.25
C GLY A 142 -34.70 -5.60 -5.90
N HIS A 143 -34.76 -5.14 -4.66
CA HIS A 143 -33.82 -4.18 -4.13
C HIS A 143 -33.64 -4.35 -2.63
N TYR A 144 -32.43 -4.08 -2.14
CA TYR A 144 -32.14 -3.95 -0.73
C TYR A 144 -32.40 -2.53 -0.23
N VAL A 145 -33.05 -2.44 0.92
CA VAL A 145 -33.26 -1.19 1.66
C VAL A 145 -32.65 -1.33 3.04
N HIS A 146 -31.84 -0.36 3.42
CA HIS A 146 -31.33 -0.24 4.78
C HIS A 146 -32.43 0.26 5.71
N VAL A 147 -32.77 -0.54 6.71
CA VAL A 147 -33.76 -0.21 7.74
C VAL A 147 -33.05 -0.20 9.09
N LYS A 148 -33.47 0.70 9.99
CA LYS A 148 -32.99 0.67 11.37
C LYS A 148 -33.47 -0.61 12.05
N ASP A 149 -32.55 -1.28 12.72
CA ASP A 149 -32.86 -2.44 13.53
C ASP A 149 -33.67 -2.00 14.76
N PRO A 150 -34.92 -2.48 14.94
CA PRO A 150 -35.75 -2.12 16.10
C PRO A 150 -35.15 -2.55 17.44
N ASP A 151 -34.34 -3.60 17.45
CA ASP A 151 -33.75 -4.17 18.67
C ASP A 151 -32.38 -3.55 19.01
N TYR A 152 -31.90 -2.63 18.17
CA TYR A 152 -30.59 -2.00 18.35
C TYR A 152 -30.65 -0.79 19.28
N ASP A 153 -29.88 -0.89 20.37
CA ASP A 153 -29.78 0.14 21.40
C ASP A 153 -28.51 0.98 21.19
N GLU A 154 -28.66 2.18 20.64
CA GLU A 154 -27.58 3.16 20.40
C GLU A 154 -26.84 3.57 21.69
N THR A 155 -27.46 3.41 22.87
CA THR A 155 -26.88 3.89 24.15
C THR A 155 -25.85 2.94 24.77
N LYS A 156 -25.77 1.70 24.27
CA LYS A 156 -24.78 0.70 24.72
C LYS A 156 -23.47 0.75 23.93
N GLU A 157 -23.38 1.65 22.97
CA GLU A 157 -22.20 1.84 22.16
C GLU A 157 -21.15 2.67 22.89
N GLU A 158 -19.93 2.17 22.98
CA GLU A 158 -18.80 3.03 23.37
C GLU A 158 -18.57 4.09 22.27
N PRO A 159 -18.32 5.35 22.64
CA PRO A 159 -18.12 6.41 21.67
C PRO A 159 -16.88 6.12 20.83
N VAL A 160 -17.09 5.94 19.52
CA VAL A 160 -16.01 5.94 18.53
C VAL A 160 -15.65 7.40 18.27
N GLU A 161 -14.40 7.80 18.52
CA GLU A 161 -13.92 9.14 18.17
C GLU A 161 -14.02 9.35 16.65
N GLN A 162 -15.08 10.01 16.22
CA GLN A 162 -15.27 10.39 14.82
C GLN A 162 -14.42 11.63 14.54
N GLY A 163 -13.31 11.46 13.83
CA GLY A 163 -12.54 12.55 13.25
C GLY A 163 -13.44 13.43 12.38
N GLN A 164 -13.55 14.71 12.75
CA GLN A 164 -14.37 15.70 12.07
C GLN A 164 -13.95 15.85 10.61
N VAL A 165 -14.88 15.58 9.69
CA VAL A 165 -14.78 16.02 8.30
C VAL A 165 -15.21 17.47 8.28
N THR A 166 -14.25 18.40 8.32
CA THR A 166 -14.52 19.80 8.00
C THR A 166 -14.51 19.97 6.49
N GLU A 167 -15.66 20.37 5.92
CA GLU A 167 -15.78 20.85 4.55
C GLU A 167 -14.85 22.06 4.34
N PRO A 168 -14.10 22.16 3.22
CA PRO A 168 -13.35 23.37 2.94
C PRO A 168 -14.31 24.48 2.48
N ALA A 169 -14.52 25.45 3.36
CA ALA A 169 -15.10 26.74 3.02
C ALA A 169 -14.20 27.44 1.98
N THR A 170 -14.84 27.87 0.90
CA THR A 170 -14.32 28.81 -0.10
C THR A 170 -13.83 30.09 0.59
N LEU A 171 -12.57 30.46 0.38
CA LEU A 171 -12.07 31.79 0.73
C LEU A 171 -11.31 32.38 -0.46
N GLU A 172 -11.82 33.53 -0.88
CA GLU A 172 -11.31 34.41 -1.93
C GLU A 172 -9.94 34.98 -1.55
N ALA A 173 -9.08 35.14 -2.56
CA ALA A 173 -7.76 35.71 -2.41
C ALA A 173 -7.84 37.24 -2.53
N GLU A 174 -7.46 37.95 -1.46
CA GLU A 174 -7.04 39.34 -1.54
C GLU A 174 -5.55 39.46 -1.21
N ALA A 175 -4.85 40.18 -2.09
CA ALA A 175 -3.42 40.43 -2.05
C ALA A 175 -3.06 41.48 -0.99
N GLY A 176 -1.92 41.28 -0.32
CA GLY A 176 -1.31 42.27 0.56
C GLY A 176 0.16 41.99 0.79
N GLU A 177 1.01 42.85 0.23
CA GLU A 177 2.47 42.85 0.34
C GLU A 177 2.97 43.11 1.78
N GLY A 178 4.10 42.52 2.16
CA GLY A 178 4.76 42.81 3.43
C GLY A 178 6.07 42.06 3.66
N ASN A 179 7.17 42.72 3.31
CA ASN A 179 8.57 42.25 3.37
C ASN A 179 9.12 42.23 4.83
N LYS A 180 9.87 41.18 5.26
CA LYS A 180 11.08 41.29 6.10
C LYS A 180 11.69 39.95 6.59
N LYS A 181 13.00 39.84 6.28
CA LYS A 181 14.15 39.31 7.06
C LYS A 181 14.30 37.80 7.33
N LEU A 182 15.40 37.29 6.78
CA LEU A 182 16.16 36.12 7.23
C LEU A 182 16.64 36.29 8.69
N ALA A 183 16.53 35.22 9.47
CA ALA A 183 17.44 34.88 10.55
C ALA A 183 17.41 33.35 10.79
N ASP A 184 18.58 32.75 10.64
CA ASP A 184 19.20 31.66 11.39
C ASP A 184 18.52 30.28 11.58
N THR A 185 19.36 29.30 11.27
CA THR A 185 19.30 27.85 11.45
C THR A 185 18.92 27.38 12.86
N GLU A 186 17.93 26.48 12.94
CA GLU A 186 17.85 25.46 13.98
C GLU A 186 17.48 24.11 13.33
N ASP A 187 18.18 23.06 13.77
CA ASP A 187 18.05 21.68 13.31
C ASP A 187 16.63 21.13 13.55
N VAL A 188 15.81 21.08 12.50
CA VAL A 188 14.51 20.40 12.54
C VAL A 188 14.75 18.90 12.47
N LYS A 189 14.73 18.24 13.63
CA LYS A 189 14.41 16.80 13.72
C LYS A 189 13.13 16.56 12.93
N LEU A 190 13.24 15.86 11.79
CA LEU A 190 12.09 15.20 11.19
C LEU A 190 11.62 14.14 12.18
N GLU A 191 10.69 14.51 13.06
CA GLU A 191 9.78 13.54 13.63
C GLU A 191 9.00 12.97 12.45
N GLU A 192 9.25 11.71 12.12
CA GLU A 192 8.42 10.94 11.22
C GLU A 192 6.99 11.05 11.74
N ALA A 193 6.20 11.92 11.11
CA ALA A 193 4.77 11.99 11.33
C ALA A 193 4.25 10.58 11.06
N LYS A 194 3.97 9.83 12.12
CA LYS A 194 3.21 8.59 12.04
C LYS A 194 2.00 8.93 11.20
N PRO A 195 1.79 8.30 10.03
CA PRO A 195 0.58 8.55 9.29
C PRO A 195 -0.55 8.16 10.24
N GLU A 196 -1.34 9.15 10.65
CA GLU A 196 -2.54 8.95 11.47
C GLU A 196 -3.29 7.75 10.90
N PRO A 197 -3.68 6.76 11.71
CA PRO A 197 -4.41 5.61 11.22
C PRO A 197 -5.68 6.14 10.55
N PHE A 198 -5.71 6.18 9.23
CA PHE A 198 -6.93 6.53 8.52
C PHE A 198 -7.90 5.38 8.77
N GLU A 199 -8.81 5.57 9.70
CA GLU A 199 -9.75 4.55 10.07
C GLU A 199 -10.75 4.33 8.92
N PRO A 200 -11.02 3.06 8.54
CA PRO A 200 -12.03 2.78 7.54
C PRO A 200 -13.37 3.30 8.05
N LEU A 201 -14.17 3.90 7.16
CA LEU A 201 -15.53 4.37 7.48
C LEU A 201 -16.25 3.35 8.36
N ALA A 202 -16.80 3.85 9.47
CA ALA A 202 -17.51 3.02 10.43
C ALA A 202 -18.63 2.25 9.73
N LEU A 203 -18.78 0.98 10.11
CA LEU A 203 -19.93 0.19 9.66
C LEU A 203 -21.21 0.88 10.12
N LYS A 204 -22.26 0.83 9.30
CA LYS A 204 -23.59 1.28 9.71
C LYS A 204 -24.10 0.30 10.77
N LYS A 205 -23.86 0.60 12.03
CA LYS A 205 -24.39 -0.19 13.14
C LYS A 205 -25.88 0.11 13.33
N GLY A 206 -26.64 -0.88 13.83
CA GLY A 206 -28.10 -0.77 13.95
C GLY A 206 -28.84 -0.68 12.62
N VAL A 207 -28.21 -1.11 11.52
CA VAL A 207 -28.82 -1.10 10.18
C VAL A 207 -28.83 -2.51 9.63
N ILE A 208 -30.02 -2.96 9.24
CA ILE A 208 -30.25 -4.23 8.55
C ILE A 208 -30.56 -3.98 7.08
N ALA A 209 -30.05 -4.86 6.20
CA ALA A 209 -30.37 -4.85 4.78
C ALA A 209 -31.58 -5.75 4.51
N LEU A 210 -32.73 -5.16 4.22
CA LEU A 210 -33.97 -5.88 3.93
C LEU A 210 -34.19 -6.02 2.42
N TRP A 211 -34.32 -7.26 1.95
CA TRP A 211 -34.66 -7.53 0.55
C TRP A 211 -36.15 -7.29 0.27
N ARG A 212 -36.44 -6.50 -0.76
CA ARG A 212 -37.80 -6.26 -1.28
C ARG A 212 -37.92 -6.83 -2.69
N ALA A 213 -38.44 -8.05 -2.76
CA ALA A 213 -38.73 -8.72 -4.03
C ALA A 213 -39.77 -7.94 -4.86
N ARG A 214 -39.61 -7.95 -6.18
CA ARG A 214 -40.48 -7.21 -7.12
C ARG A 214 -41.13 -8.12 -8.15
N CYS A 215 -40.33 -8.91 -8.86
CA CYS A 215 -40.83 -9.84 -9.86
C CYS A 215 -39.87 -11.02 -10.05
N ILE A 216 -40.36 -12.07 -10.69
CA ILE A 216 -39.57 -13.23 -11.10
C ILE A 216 -39.64 -13.32 -12.62
N THR A 217 -38.49 -13.52 -13.25
CA THR A 217 -38.38 -13.73 -14.70
C THR A 217 -37.63 -15.02 -14.99
N PRO A 218 -37.74 -15.58 -16.21
CA PRO A 218 -36.73 -16.50 -16.71
C PRO A 218 -35.34 -15.85 -16.67
N TYR A 219 -34.30 -16.68 -16.65
CA TYR A 219 -32.92 -16.21 -16.72
C TYR A 219 -32.68 -15.42 -18.01
N ASN A 220 -32.17 -14.22 -17.85
CA ASN A 220 -31.73 -13.36 -18.93
C ASN A 220 -30.48 -12.60 -18.47
N ALA A 221 -29.36 -12.84 -19.16
CA ALA A 221 -28.07 -12.22 -18.85
C ALA A 221 -28.10 -10.69 -19.02
N ASP A 222 -28.92 -10.17 -19.93
CA ASP A 222 -29.03 -8.73 -20.20
C ASP A 222 -29.69 -7.95 -19.05
N LEU A 223 -30.36 -8.67 -18.13
CA LEU A 223 -30.99 -8.08 -16.95
C LEU A 223 -30.08 -8.08 -15.73
N LEU A 224 -28.84 -8.58 -15.85
CA LEU A 224 -27.89 -8.58 -14.76
C LEU A 224 -27.41 -7.14 -14.46
N PRO A 225 -27.20 -6.80 -13.17
CA PRO A 225 -26.50 -5.59 -12.78
C PRO A 225 -25.13 -5.48 -13.45
N PRO A 226 -24.60 -4.26 -13.64
CA PRO A 226 -23.30 -4.05 -14.26
C PRO A 226 -22.20 -4.76 -13.46
N GLU A 227 -21.21 -5.27 -14.18
CA GLU A 227 -20.04 -5.89 -13.55
C GLU A 227 -19.16 -4.83 -12.85
N PRO A 228 -18.48 -5.23 -11.76
CA PRO A 228 -17.53 -4.36 -11.08
C PRO A 228 -16.38 -3.99 -12.01
N VAL A 229 -16.13 -2.69 -12.16
CA VAL A 229 -15.03 -2.15 -12.97
C VAL A 229 -13.81 -1.94 -12.07
N PRO A 230 -12.58 -2.25 -12.53
CA PRO A 230 -11.37 -1.91 -11.81
C PRO A 230 -11.33 -0.43 -11.44
N LEU A 231 -10.99 -0.14 -10.18
CA LEU A 231 -10.77 1.25 -9.76
C LEU A 231 -9.58 1.82 -10.55
N GLN A 232 -9.75 3.00 -11.13
CA GLN A 232 -8.64 3.70 -11.76
C GLN A 232 -7.61 4.02 -10.68
N GLU A 233 -6.45 3.36 -10.76
CA GLU A 233 -5.33 3.70 -9.90
C GLU A 233 -4.75 5.02 -10.39
N GLU A 234 -4.80 6.06 -9.55
CA GLU A 234 -3.85 7.15 -9.68
C GLU A 234 -2.47 6.55 -9.53
N VAL A 235 -1.76 6.44 -10.66
CA VAL A 235 -0.38 6.01 -10.69
C VAL A 235 0.37 6.99 -9.82
N SER A 236 0.67 6.58 -8.58
CA SER A 236 1.55 7.35 -7.72
C SER A 236 2.83 7.46 -8.51
N VAL A 237 3.15 8.65 -9.02
CA VAL A 237 4.45 8.91 -9.62
C VAL A 237 5.48 8.36 -8.65
N ASP A 238 6.23 7.35 -9.08
CA ASP A 238 7.30 6.81 -8.26
C ASP A 238 8.15 8.02 -7.87
N SER A 239 8.19 8.29 -6.56
CA SER A 239 9.06 9.34 -6.02
C SER A 239 10.42 9.12 -6.66
N LEU A 240 11.06 10.16 -7.19
CA LEU A 240 12.33 10.06 -7.93
C LEU A 240 13.45 9.33 -7.16
N LEU A 241 13.25 9.10 -5.86
CA LEU A 241 14.08 8.29 -4.96
C LEU A 241 13.92 6.76 -5.13
N ASP A 242 12.88 6.28 -5.85
CA ASP A 242 12.63 4.87 -6.16
C ASP A 242 13.34 4.40 -7.44
N ARG A 243 14.21 5.24 -8.05
CA ARG A 243 15.22 4.78 -9.01
C ARG A 243 16.52 4.60 -8.25
N CYS A 244 16.88 3.35 -7.96
CA CYS A 244 18.26 3.08 -7.59
C CYS A 244 19.09 3.38 -8.84
N SER A 245 19.98 4.35 -8.72
CA SER A 245 21.01 4.67 -9.70
C SER A 245 21.88 3.43 -9.97
N GLU A 246 21.49 2.63 -10.96
CA GLU A 246 22.34 1.58 -11.54
C GLU A 246 23.28 2.14 -12.63
N ASP A 247 23.21 3.44 -12.95
CA ASP A 247 24.05 4.07 -13.98
C ASP A 247 25.20 4.95 -13.46
N LEU A 248 25.46 5.00 -12.15
CA LEU A 248 26.72 5.57 -11.66
C LEU A 248 27.81 4.50 -11.68
N ILE A 249 28.15 4.06 -12.88
CA ILE A 249 29.49 3.55 -13.18
C ILE A 249 30.43 4.68 -12.76
N MET A 250 31.16 4.46 -11.67
CA MET A 250 32.26 5.34 -11.28
C MET A 250 33.20 5.45 -12.48
N ALA A 251 33.17 6.59 -13.16
CA ALA A 251 34.26 6.97 -14.06
C ALA A 251 35.53 7.08 -13.19
N PRO A 252 36.67 6.53 -13.64
CA PRO A 252 37.88 6.53 -12.84
C PRO A 252 38.34 7.97 -12.58
N GLU A 253 38.69 8.22 -11.31
CA GLU A 253 39.14 9.49 -10.75
C GLU A 253 40.18 10.18 -11.65
N ARG A 254 39.81 11.35 -12.17
CA ARG A 254 40.80 12.33 -12.61
C ARG A 254 41.29 13.07 -11.38
N TYR A 255 42.53 12.74 -11.00
CA TYR A 255 43.34 13.48 -10.05
C TYR A 255 43.20 15.00 -10.24
N LEU A 256 42.94 15.68 -9.13
CA LEU A 256 43.07 17.13 -8.96
C LEU A 256 44.52 17.52 -9.29
N LYS A 257 44.72 18.20 -10.43
CA LYS A 257 45.88 19.05 -10.64
C LYS A 257 45.61 20.37 -9.93
N TYR A 258 46.37 20.64 -8.87
CA TYR A 258 46.52 21.98 -8.34
C TYR A 258 47.38 22.77 -9.33
N GLU A 259 46.81 23.80 -9.96
CA GLU A 259 47.57 24.86 -10.62
C GLU A 259 47.63 26.02 -9.62
N ASP A 260 48.77 26.15 -8.94
CA ASP A 260 49.12 27.37 -8.22
C ASP A 260 49.80 28.32 -9.21
N GLU A 261 49.11 29.41 -9.54
CA GLU A 261 49.73 30.59 -10.15
C GLU A 261 50.55 31.34 -9.08
N TYR A 262 51.87 31.40 -9.27
CA TYR A 262 52.73 32.38 -8.62
C TYR A 262 53.70 32.92 -9.66
N GLU A 263 53.40 34.10 -10.20
CA GLU A 263 54.40 34.95 -10.86
C GLU A 263 55.22 35.68 -9.78
N GLY A 264 56.55 35.68 -9.91
CA GLY A 264 57.42 36.43 -9.03
C GLY A 264 58.90 36.24 -9.36
N GLU A 265 59.47 37.22 -10.05
CA GLU A 265 60.87 37.38 -10.42
C GLU A 265 61.86 37.27 -9.24
N GLY A 266 63.08 36.82 -9.51
CA GLY A 266 64.21 36.98 -8.58
C GLY A 266 65.33 35.96 -8.79
N GLY A 267 66.44 36.40 -9.37
CA GLY A 267 67.55 35.52 -9.76
C GLY A 267 68.59 35.24 -8.67
N ARG A 268 69.65 34.57 -9.14
CA ARG A 268 71.05 34.54 -8.67
C ARG A 268 71.49 33.52 -7.60
N TYR A 269 72.39 32.65 -8.10
CA TYR A 269 73.73 32.29 -7.59
C TYR A 269 73.93 31.18 -6.51
N TYR A 270 74.96 30.36 -6.82
CA TYR A 270 75.90 29.62 -5.94
C TYR A 270 75.32 28.44 -5.13
N GLU A 271 76.01 27.34 -4.83
CA GLU A 271 77.27 26.66 -5.21
C GLU A 271 77.23 25.32 -4.43
N ASP A 272 77.94 24.29 -4.92
CA ASP A 272 78.59 23.17 -4.20
C ASP A 272 78.00 22.55 -2.92
N ALA A 273 77.88 21.20 -2.91
CA ALA A 273 78.59 20.32 -1.95
C ALA A 273 78.27 18.81 -2.18
N ASP A 274 79.29 18.08 -2.66
CA ASP A 274 79.85 16.82 -2.14
C ASP A 274 78.96 15.68 -1.57
N TYR A 275 78.92 14.55 -2.32
CA TYR A 275 79.43 13.16 -2.03
C TYR A 275 79.37 12.56 -0.60
N PRO A 276 79.63 11.23 -0.34
CA PRO A 276 79.59 9.96 -1.13
C PRO A 276 78.71 8.82 -0.51
N GLY A 277 78.51 7.73 -1.27
CA GLY A 277 79.24 6.47 -0.97
C GLY A 277 78.51 5.17 -0.59
N SER A 278 78.93 4.09 -1.30
CA SER A 278 78.89 2.63 -0.98
C SER A 278 77.52 1.94 -1.00
N PHE A 279 77.19 0.94 -1.84
CA PHE A 279 77.88 -0.24 -2.40
C PHE A 279 78.33 -1.29 -1.36
N VAL A 280 77.54 -2.36 -1.20
CA VAL A 280 78.05 -3.75 -1.06
C VAL A 280 76.98 -4.78 -1.44
N GLU A 281 77.41 -5.78 -2.22
CA GLU A 281 76.75 -7.04 -2.59
C GLU A 281 76.78 -8.08 -1.45
N ALA A 282 75.95 -9.14 -1.59
CA ALA A 282 76.16 -10.56 -1.24
C ALA A 282 74.79 -11.17 -0.88
N ILE A 283 74.29 -12.31 -1.38
CA ILE A 283 74.72 -13.41 -2.25
C ILE A 283 73.45 -13.92 -2.96
#